data_AF-A0A7T5R1B4-F1
#
_entry.id   AF-A0A7T5R1B4-F1
#
_cell.length_a   1.000
_cell.length_b   1.000
_cell.length_c   1.000
_cell.angle_alpha   90.00
_cell.angle_beta   90.00
_cell.angle_gamma   90.00
#
_symmetry.space_group_name_H-M   'P 1'
#
loop_
_entity.id
_entity.type
_entity.pdbx_description
1 polymer ?
#
loop_
_entity_poly.entity_id
_entity_poly.type
_entity_poly.pdbx_seq_one_letter_code
_entity_poly.pdbx_strand_id
1 'polypeptide(L)'
;MSQSLEEIRHEIDTLDHQVHDLLMKRAELIVKVTEAKRRNNMHTVQPEREAMMIRRLLARHTGVLPREAIARIWRELVGAVSLVQTGLKAAVTVPAGGEGLMYWDMAKDYFSSVLPMQKSETAQSALAAVREGDVTFAVVPWPALEDEKPWWPLLMNEPEDNPMRIMARLPFGDRTRTHIVPDHQALVIAKIKFESSGDDRSFLALDLDHHISRARIIDRCKDMGLAARSLYSMAHKMGGNTLHLLEVDGYVAQNDRRLTDLLNNLEYPEGRCLCLGGYPTPPVYEDKVGKSALESAAPMVKKSA
;
A
#
# COMPACT_ATOMS: atom_id res chain seq x y z
N MET A 1 -9.56 46.78 11.04
CA MET A 1 -10.71 46.53 10.14
C MET A 1 -10.79 45.03 9.98
N SER A 2 -11.89 44.39 10.38
CA SER A 2 -12.12 42.97 10.10
C SER A 2 -12.42 42.83 8.62
N GLN A 3 -11.75 41.90 7.95
CA GLN A 3 -12.03 41.55 6.56
C GLN A 3 -13.50 41.14 6.41
N SER A 4 -14.18 41.61 5.37
CA SER A 4 -15.57 41.23 5.11
C SER A 4 -15.65 39.78 4.63
N LEU A 5 -16.81 39.14 4.82
CA LEU A 5 -17.02 37.78 4.33
C LEU A 5 -16.86 37.68 2.81
N GLU A 6 -17.25 38.72 2.09
CA GLU A 6 -17.15 38.79 0.62
C GLU A 6 -15.68 38.89 0.18
N GLU A 7 -14.87 39.69 0.88
CA GLU A 7 -13.43 39.77 0.65
C GLU A 7 -12.74 38.42 0.87
N ILE A 8 -13.07 37.71 1.95
CA ILE A 8 -12.52 36.36 2.24
C ILE A 8 -12.90 35.37 1.13
N ARG A 9 -14.15 35.39 0.67
CA ARG A 9 -14.61 34.50 -0.41
C ARG A 9 -13.89 34.78 -1.72
N HIS A 10 -13.74 36.05 -2.08
CA HIS A 10 -13.00 36.43 -3.28
C HIS A 10 -11.53 35.97 -3.22
N GLU A 11 -10.90 36.03 -2.05
CA GLU A 11 -9.55 35.50 -1.85
C GLU A 11 -9.52 33.97 -2.03
N ILE A 12 -10.50 33.24 -1.50
CA ILE A 12 -10.64 31.79 -1.72
C ILE A 12 -10.80 31.48 -3.21
N ASP A 13 -11.70 32.17 -3.92
CA ASP A 13 -11.92 31.94 -5.35
C ASP A 13 -10.63 32.20 -6.15
N THR A 14 -9.87 33.25 -5.78
CA THR A 14 -8.57 33.53 -6.39
C THR A 14 -7.57 32.40 -6.16
N LEU A 15 -7.50 31.85 -4.94
CA LEU A 15 -6.65 30.72 -4.60
C LEU A 15 -7.07 29.44 -5.33
N ASP A 16 -8.37 29.19 -5.45
CA ASP A 16 -8.91 28.01 -6.12
C ASP A 16 -8.55 28.00 -7.61
N HIS A 17 -8.61 29.17 -8.28
CA HIS A 17 -8.10 29.29 -9.65
C HIS A 17 -6.61 28.96 -9.75
N GLN A 18 -5.79 29.47 -8.82
CA GLN A 18 -4.35 29.18 -8.81
C GLN A 18 -4.06 27.69 -8.55
N VAL A 19 -4.81 27.06 -7.63
CA VAL A 19 -4.71 25.63 -7.36
C VAL A 19 -5.06 24.85 -8.63
N HIS A 20 -6.16 25.17 -9.28
CA HIS A 20 -6.57 24.52 -10.53
C HIS A 20 -5.49 24.64 -11.62
N ASP A 21 -4.94 25.83 -11.85
CA ASP A 21 -3.88 26.06 -12.82
C ASP A 21 -2.61 25.25 -12.51
N LEU A 22 -2.25 25.14 -11.22
CA LEU A 22 -1.12 24.31 -10.79
C LEU A 22 -1.39 22.82 -11.00
N LEU A 23 -2.63 22.37 -10.78
CA LEU A 23 -3.03 20.98 -11.06
C LEU A 23 -2.94 20.66 -12.56
N MET A 24 -3.36 21.57 -13.43
CA MET A 24 -3.24 21.39 -14.88
C MET A 24 -1.78 21.32 -15.32
N LYS A 25 -0.93 22.25 -14.84
CA LYS A 25 0.52 22.21 -15.08
C LYS A 25 1.15 20.90 -14.58
N ARG A 26 0.71 20.39 -13.42
CA ARG A 26 1.17 19.10 -12.90
C ARG A 26 0.76 17.95 -13.81
N ALA A 27 -0.48 17.94 -14.32
CA ALA A 27 -0.96 16.90 -15.23
C ALA A 27 -0.12 16.86 -16.52
N GLU A 28 0.20 18.01 -17.12
CA GLU A 28 1.08 18.10 -18.29
C GLU A 28 2.48 17.53 -18.03
N LEU A 29 3.06 17.78 -16.85
CA LEU A 29 4.35 17.21 -16.48
C LEU A 29 4.29 15.68 -16.36
N ILE A 30 3.17 15.13 -15.89
CA ILE A 30 3.04 13.68 -15.75
C ILE A 30 2.90 13.00 -17.12
N VAL A 31 2.29 13.65 -18.11
CA VAL A 31 2.31 13.16 -19.50
C VAL A 31 3.76 13.01 -19.97
N LYS A 32 4.60 14.02 -19.74
CA LYS A 32 6.04 13.98 -20.09
C LYS A 32 6.78 12.87 -19.33
N VAL A 33 6.49 12.67 -18.05
CA VAL A 33 7.05 11.56 -17.26
C VAL A 33 6.62 10.21 -17.82
N THR A 34 5.36 10.07 -18.22
CA THR A 34 4.83 8.83 -18.81
C THR A 34 5.55 8.49 -20.12
N GLU A 35 5.74 9.48 -20.99
CA GLU A 35 6.53 9.29 -22.22
C GLU A 35 7.97 8.89 -21.93
N ALA A 36 8.62 9.57 -20.97
CA ALA A 36 9.97 9.24 -20.57
C ALA A 36 10.07 7.81 -20.02
N LYS A 37 9.11 7.37 -19.19
CA LYS A 37 9.05 5.99 -18.68
C LYS A 37 8.90 4.97 -19.80
N ARG A 38 8.01 5.22 -20.76
CA ARG A 38 7.82 4.34 -21.94
C ARG A 38 9.11 4.21 -22.75
N ARG A 39 9.83 5.31 -23.00
CA ARG A 39 11.12 5.30 -23.71
C ARG A 39 12.21 4.50 -22.98
N ASN A 40 12.16 4.47 -21.64
CA ASN A 40 13.14 3.76 -20.80
C ASN A 40 12.66 2.39 -20.30
N ASN A 41 11.54 1.87 -20.85
CA ASN A 41 10.93 0.61 -20.43
C ASN A 41 10.70 0.49 -18.90
N MET A 42 10.28 1.59 -18.27
CA MET A 42 10.01 1.66 -16.83
C MET A 42 8.53 1.40 -16.54
N HIS A 43 8.26 0.82 -15.36
CA HIS A 43 6.88 0.62 -14.91
C HIS A 43 6.12 1.94 -14.73
N THR A 44 4.86 1.95 -15.18
CA THR A 44 3.96 3.09 -15.09
C THR A 44 3.72 3.50 -13.65
N VAL A 45 3.42 2.54 -12.77
CA VAL A 45 3.19 2.75 -11.34
C VAL A 45 4.47 2.51 -10.56
N GLN A 46 4.72 3.36 -9.57
CA GLN A 46 5.93 3.37 -8.74
C GLN A 46 5.54 3.71 -7.29
N PRO A 47 5.04 2.71 -6.53
CA PRO A 47 4.54 2.91 -5.17
C PRO A 47 5.58 3.53 -4.24
N GLU A 48 6.86 3.19 -4.45
CA GLU A 48 7.99 3.75 -3.73
C GLU A 48 8.08 5.27 -3.90
N ARG A 49 7.92 5.75 -5.13
CA ARG A 49 7.99 7.17 -5.46
C ARG A 49 6.79 7.94 -4.90
N GLU A 50 5.62 7.32 -4.93
CA GLU A 50 4.36 7.86 -4.39
C GLU A 50 4.44 7.99 -2.86
N ALA A 51 4.92 6.96 -2.17
CA ALA A 51 5.09 6.98 -0.72
C ALA A 51 6.12 8.02 -0.28
N MET A 52 7.27 8.12 -0.96
CA MET A 52 8.27 9.17 -0.67
C MET A 52 7.69 10.58 -0.88
N MET A 53 6.89 10.78 -1.93
CA MET A 53 6.22 12.05 -2.18
C MET A 53 5.29 12.41 -1.02
N ILE A 54 4.44 11.48 -0.58
CA ILE A 54 3.47 11.72 0.51
C ILE A 54 4.19 11.93 1.83
N ARG A 55 5.21 11.13 2.16
CA ARG A 55 6.05 11.33 3.36
C ARG A 55 6.68 12.72 3.38
N ARG A 56 7.25 13.18 2.26
CA ARG A 56 7.82 14.53 2.14
C ARG A 56 6.77 15.62 2.37
N LEU A 57 5.56 15.46 1.85
CA LEU A 57 4.47 16.42 2.05
C LEU A 57 4.01 16.47 3.51
N LEU A 58 3.86 15.31 4.14
CA LEU A 58 3.50 15.19 5.54
C LEU A 58 4.58 15.71 6.49
N ALA A 59 5.87 15.59 6.12
CA ALA A 59 7.00 16.11 6.90
C ALA A 59 7.09 17.64 6.87
N ARG A 60 6.72 18.27 5.75
CA ARG A 60 6.69 19.74 5.61
C ARG A 60 5.35 20.38 5.99
N HIS A 61 4.35 19.56 6.32
CA HIS A 61 2.98 20.03 6.54
C HIS A 61 2.92 20.91 7.79
N THR A 62 2.53 22.16 7.59
CA THR A 62 2.23 23.13 8.64
C THR A 62 0.89 23.77 8.30
N GLY A 63 -0.12 23.61 9.14
CA GLY A 63 -1.42 24.22 8.90
C GLY A 63 -2.58 23.49 9.56
N VAL A 64 -3.77 24.01 9.33
CA VAL A 64 -5.02 23.55 9.98
C VAL A 64 -5.64 22.32 9.31
N LEU A 65 -5.23 22.00 8.08
CA LEU A 65 -5.75 20.84 7.36
C LEU A 65 -5.27 19.54 8.03
N PRO A 66 -6.16 18.54 8.23
CA PRO A 66 -5.76 17.23 8.74
C PRO A 66 -4.70 16.57 7.83
N ARG A 67 -3.70 15.93 8.43
CA ARG A 67 -2.68 15.15 7.71
C ARG A 67 -3.30 14.10 6.79
N GLU A 68 -4.37 13.44 7.26
CA GLU A 68 -5.15 12.46 6.47
C GLU A 68 -5.71 13.10 5.18
N ALA A 69 -6.23 14.33 5.25
CA ALA A 69 -6.76 15.04 4.09
C ALA A 69 -5.66 15.36 3.07
N ILE A 70 -4.47 15.78 3.54
CA ILE A 70 -3.30 16.00 2.66
C ILE A 70 -2.93 14.70 1.93
N ALA A 71 -2.84 13.58 2.64
CA ALA A 71 -2.52 12.31 1.99
C ALA A 71 -3.59 11.90 0.97
N ARG A 72 -4.89 12.01 1.31
CA ARG A 72 -6.01 11.68 0.41
C ARG A 72 -6.03 12.55 -0.85
N ILE A 73 -5.83 13.87 -0.73
CA ILE A 73 -5.75 14.77 -1.90
C ILE A 73 -4.64 14.30 -2.85
N TRP A 74 -3.44 14.04 -2.32
CA TRP A 74 -2.34 13.60 -3.19
C TRP A 74 -2.52 12.19 -3.74
N ARG A 75 -3.23 11.29 -3.04
CA ARG A 75 -3.65 9.99 -3.60
C ARG A 75 -4.64 10.16 -4.75
N GLU A 76 -5.63 11.03 -4.61
CA GLU A 76 -6.57 11.35 -5.70
C GLU A 76 -5.81 11.89 -6.92
N LEU A 77 -4.86 12.79 -6.71
CA LEU A 77 -4.02 13.35 -7.78
C LEU A 77 -3.05 12.34 -8.42
N VAL A 78 -2.73 11.23 -7.76
CA VAL A 78 -1.95 10.13 -8.34
C VAL A 78 -2.85 9.20 -9.15
N GLY A 79 -4.00 8.82 -8.58
CA GLY A 79 -4.98 7.95 -9.24
C GLY A 79 -5.61 8.62 -10.47
N ALA A 80 -5.95 9.90 -10.41
CA ALA A 80 -6.54 10.63 -11.53
C ALA A 80 -5.65 10.64 -12.77
N VAL A 81 -4.34 10.61 -12.59
CA VAL A 81 -3.39 10.60 -13.71
C VAL A 81 -3.12 9.19 -14.22
N SER A 82 -3.46 8.16 -13.43
CA SER A 82 -3.50 6.77 -13.89
C SER A 82 -4.55 6.57 -15.00
N LEU A 83 -5.62 7.38 -15.06
CA LEU A 83 -6.56 7.37 -16.17
C LEU A 83 -5.99 7.88 -17.49
N VAL A 84 -5.15 8.93 -17.42
CA VAL A 84 -4.45 9.47 -18.59
C VAL A 84 -3.46 8.44 -19.12
N GLN A 85 -2.94 7.58 -18.23
CA GLN A 85 -2.10 6.43 -18.54
C GLN A 85 -2.97 5.23 -18.97
N THR A 86 -3.52 5.31 -20.18
CA THR A 86 -4.35 4.31 -20.86
C THR A 86 -4.27 2.87 -20.32
N GLY A 87 -5.38 2.35 -19.78
CA GLY A 87 -5.64 0.91 -19.63
C GLY A 87 -5.51 0.33 -18.22
N LEU A 88 -5.19 1.13 -17.20
CA LEU A 88 -5.11 0.65 -15.83
C LEU A 88 -6.50 0.28 -15.28
N LYS A 89 -6.60 -0.91 -14.67
CA LYS A 89 -7.84 -1.44 -14.07
C LYS A 89 -7.53 -2.25 -12.81
N ALA A 90 -8.49 -2.33 -11.90
CA ALA A 90 -8.38 -3.18 -10.71
C ALA A 90 -9.49 -4.22 -10.62
N ALA A 91 -9.15 -5.44 -10.20
CA ALA A 91 -10.09 -6.42 -9.68
C ALA A 91 -10.04 -6.41 -8.15
N VAL A 92 -11.19 -6.25 -7.51
CA VAL A 92 -11.32 -6.20 -6.05
C VAL A 92 -12.03 -7.46 -5.56
N THR A 93 -11.41 -8.18 -4.63
CA THR A 93 -12.04 -9.35 -4.02
C THR A 93 -13.24 -8.92 -3.17
N VAL A 94 -14.44 -9.29 -3.61
CA VAL A 94 -15.71 -9.07 -2.92
C VAL A 94 -16.47 -10.40 -2.95
N PRO A 95 -16.43 -11.20 -1.87
CA PRO A 95 -17.18 -12.46 -1.79
C PRO A 95 -18.68 -12.25 -2.05
N ALA A 96 -19.36 -13.29 -2.54
CA ALA A 96 -20.76 -13.23 -2.97
C ALA A 96 -21.75 -12.72 -1.90
N GLY A 97 -21.41 -12.85 -0.61
CA GLY A 97 -22.20 -12.32 0.52
C GLY A 97 -22.03 -10.81 0.78
N GLY A 98 -21.18 -10.10 0.03
CA GLY A 98 -20.96 -8.67 0.20
C GLY A 98 -20.01 -8.28 1.34
N GLU A 99 -19.52 -9.26 2.12
CA GLU A 99 -18.57 -9.07 3.23
C GLU A 99 -17.27 -8.37 2.80
N GLY A 100 -16.93 -8.38 1.51
CA GLY A 100 -15.74 -7.71 0.97
C GLY A 100 -15.96 -6.27 0.49
N LEU A 101 -17.14 -5.65 0.70
CA LEU A 101 -17.40 -4.27 0.25
C LEU A 101 -16.44 -3.24 0.89
N MET A 102 -15.93 -3.50 2.08
CA MET A 102 -14.86 -2.69 2.69
C MET A 102 -13.60 -2.60 1.82
N TYR A 103 -13.24 -3.67 1.10
CA TYR A 103 -12.06 -3.68 0.23
C TYR A 103 -12.28 -2.80 -0.99
N TRP A 104 -13.53 -2.67 -1.42
CA TRP A 104 -13.91 -1.75 -2.50
C TRP A 104 -13.72 -0.29 -2.08
N ASP A 105 -14.11 0.07 -0.87
CA ASP A 105 -13.93 1.43 -0.36
C ASP A 105 -12.44 1.75 -0.13
N MET A 106 -11.68 0.79 0.40
CA MET A 106 -10.21 0.90 0.49
C MET A 106 -9.54 1.04 -0.88
N ALA A 107 -10.01 0.28 -1.88
CA ALA A 107 -9.51 0.35 -3.23
C ALA A 107 -9.81 1.71 -3.86
N LYS A 108 -11.01 2.27 -3.67
CA LYS A 108 -11.36 3.64 -4.08
C LYS A 108 -10.44 4.67 -3.44
N ASP A 109 -10.22 4.57 -2.13
CA ASP A 109 -9.35 5.51 -1.41
C ASP A 109 -7.89 5.46 -1.93
N TYR A 110 -7.42 4.30 -2.39
CA TYR A 110 -6.07 4.15 -2.93
C TYR A 110 -5.94 4.53 -4.41
N PHE A 111 -6.88 4.06 -5.23
CA PHE A 111 -6.86 4.18 -6.68
C PHE A 111 -7.60 5.39 -7.24
N SER A 112 -8.14 6.25 -6.37
CA SER A 112 -8.99 7.41 -6.68
C SER A 112 -10.40 7.06 -7.13
N SER A 113 -11.23 8.09 -7.26
CA SER A 113 -12.61 7.99 -7.71
C SER A 113 -12.78 7.54 -9.16
N VAL A 114 -11.70 7.51 -9.95
CA VAL A 114 -11.79 7.44 -11.41
C VAL A 114 -11.17 6.18 -12.04
N LEU A 115 -10.44 5.34 -11.30
CA LEU A 115 -9.89 4.10 -11.84
C LEU A 115 -11.03 3.08 -12.11
N PRO A 116 -11.11 2.45 -13.30
CA PRO A 116 -12.05 1.36 -13.53
C PRO A 116 -11.76 0.18 -12.58
N MET A 117 -12.77 -0.23 -11.83
CA MET A 117 -12.70 -1.36 -10.92
C MET A 117 -13.82 -2.36 -11.21
N GLN A 118 -13.52 -3.64 -11.05
CA GLN A 118 -14.48 -4.74 -11.12
C GLN A 118 -14.42 -5.59 -9.87
N LYS A 119 -15.54 -6.25 -9.54
CA LYS A 119 -15.60 -7.20 -8.42
C LYS A 119 -15.12 -8.57 -8.91
N SER A 120 -14.42 -9.28 -8.03
CA SER A 120 -14.05 -10.67 -8.19
C SER A 120 -14.49 -11.42 -6.94
N GLU A 121 -15.15 -12.57 -7.08
CA GLU A 121 -15.70 -13.30 -5.92
C GLU A 121 -14.60 -13.86 -5.00
N THR A 122 -13.40 -14.07 -5.53
CA THR A 122 -12.28 -14.68 -4.79
C THR A 122 -10.96 -13.97 -5.08
N ALA A 123 -9.99 -14.09 -4.17
CA ALA A 123 -8.64 -13.59 -4.39
C ALA A 123 -7.96 -14.31 -5.57
N GLN A 124 -8.23 -15.60 -5.75
CA GLN A 124 -7.71 -16.41 -6.85
C GLN A 124 -8.17 -15.89 -8.22
N SER A 125 -9.46 -15.54 -8.36
CA SER A 125 -9.98 -14.99 -9.62
C SER A 125 -9.45 -13.58 -9.89
N ALA A 126 -9.29 -12.74 -8.86
CA ALA A 126 -8.64 -11.43 -9.02
C ALA A 126 -7.17 -11.56 -9.49
N LEU A 127 -6.42 -12.51 -8.92
CA LEU A 127 -5.04 -12.80 -9.32
C LEU A 127 -4.93 -13.40 -10.73
N ALA A 128 -5.86 -14.27 -11.11
CA ALA A 128 -5.93 -14.81 -12.46
C ALA A 128 -6.11 -13.69 -13.50
N ALA A 129 -7.01 -12.73 -13.24
CA ALA A 129 -7.24 -11.60 -14.13
C ALA A 129 -5.98 -10.71 -14.31
N VAL A 130 -5.15 -10.54 -13.27
CA VAL A 130 -3.84 -9.85 -13.39
C VAL A 130 -2.85 -10.68 -14.21
N ARG A 131 -2.82 -12.00 -13.98
CA ARG A 131 -1.95 -12.92 -14.71
C ARG A 131 -2.26 -12.95 -16.21
N GLU A 132 -3.54 -12.92 -16.56
CA GLU A 132 -4.04 -12.90 -17.94
C GLU A 132 -3.92 -11.50 -18.58
N GLY A 133 -3.80 -10.45 -17.77
CA GLY A 133 -3.66 -9.06 -18.25
C GLY A 133 -4.98 -8.32 -18.46
N ASP A 134 -6.11 -8.92 -18.05
CA ASP A 134 -7.44 -8.30 -18.10
C ASP A 134 -7.54 -7.07 -17.19
N VAL A 135 -6.83 -7.13 -16.05
CA VAL A 135 -6.68 -6.03 -15.10
C VAL A 135 -5.21 -5.84 -14.73
N THR A 136 -4.88 -4.68 -14.19
CA THR A 136 -3.52 -4.36 -13.76
C THR A 136 -3.28 -4.68 -12.29
N PHE A 137 -4.30 -4.50 -11.45
CA PHE A 137 -4.21 -4.67 -10.01
C PHE A 137 -5.21 -5.70 -9.52
N ALA A 138 -4.79 -6.53 -8.58
CA ALA A 138 -5.68 -7.31 -7.72
C ALA A 138 -5.64 -6.72 -6.31
N VAL A 139 -6.81 -6.41 -5.75
CA VAL A 139 -6.97 -6.09 -4.33
C VAL A 139 -7.47 -7.36 -3.64
N VAL A 140 -6.61 -7.96 -2.82
CA VAL A 140 -6.88 -9.22 -2.14
C VAL A 140 -6.98 -9.01 -0.62
N PRO A 141 -7.74 -9.85 0.10
CA PRO A 141 -7.79 -9.81 1.56
C PRO A 141 -6.42 -10.00 2.18
N TRP A 142 -6.23 -9.42 3.37
CA TRP A 142 -5.06 -9.73 4.19
C TRP A 142 -4.95 -11.24 4.47
N PRO A 143 -3.74 -11.83 4.51
CA PRO A 143 -3.59 -13.24 4.85
C PRO A 143 -4.23 -13.58 6.21
N ALA A 144 -4.92 -14.71 6.29
CA ALA A 144 -5.54 -15.20 7.53
C ALA A 144 -4.82 -16.46 8.05
N LEU A 145 -4.88 -16.70 9.36
CA LEU A 145 -4.20 -17.84 10.00
C LEU A 145 -4.85 -19.19 9.67
N GLU A 146 -6.16 -19.21 9.39
CA GLU A 146 -6.96 -20.42 9.17
C GLU A 146 -7.65 -20.38 7.79
N ASP A 147 -6.94 -19.90 6.77
CA ASP A 147 -7.43 -19.92 5.39
C ASP A 147 -7.21 -21.31 4.77
N GLU A 148 -8.27 -22.02 4.41
CA GLU A 148 -8.16 -23.31 3.71
C GLU A 148 -7.57 -23.17 2.30
N LYS A 149 -7.71 -21.99 1.69
CA LYS A 149 -7.29 -21.71 0.31
C LYS A 149 -6.58 -20.36 0.26
N PRO A 150 -5.39 -20.23 0.89
CA PRO A 150 -4.65 -18.99 0.85
C PRO A 150 -4.26 -18.64 -0.59
N TRP A 151 -4.34 -17.35 -0.92
CA TRP A 151 -4.03 -16.87 -2.26
C TRP A 151 -2.52 -16.73 -2.50
N TRP A 152 -1.72 -16.52 -1.46
CA TRP A 152 -0.30 -16.17 -1.57
C TRP A 152 0.62 -17.27 -2.12
N PRO A 153 0.35 -18.59 -2.00
CA PRO A 153 1.17 -19.60 -2.66
C PRO A 153 1.17 -19.46 -4.18
N LEU A 154 0.14 -18.85 -4.77
CA LEU A 154 0.06 -18.58 -6.20
C LEU A 154 1.17 -17.63 -6.67
N LEU A 155 1.74 -16.80 -5.79
CA LEU A 155 2.83 -15.88 -6.13
C LEU A 155 4.21 -16.54 -6.11
N MET A 156 4.34 -17.71 -5.46
CA MET A 156 5.63 -18.40 -5.33
C MET A 156 6.10 -19.07 -6.62
N ASN A 157 5.19 -19.26 -7.58
CA ASN A 157 5.46 -19.95 -8.85
C ASN A 157 5.31 -19.02 -10.07
N GLU A 158 5.40 -17.71 -9.85
CA GLU A 158 5.37 -16.72 -10.92
C GLU A 158 6.68 -16.76 -11.73
N PRO A 159 6.63 -16.47 -13.04
CA PRO A 159 7.81 -16.48 -13.89
C PRO A 159 8.77 -15.33 -13.52
N GLU A 160 10.07 -15.53 -13.75
CA GLU A 160 11.11 -14.55 -13.35
C GLU A 160 11.06 -13.23 -14.13
N ASP A 161 10.58 -13.26 -15.37
CA ASP A 161 10.61 -12.10 -16.28
C ASP A 161 9.48 -11.10 -16.02
N ASN A 162 8.31 -11.57 -15.58
CA ASN A 162 7.14 -10.74 -15.35
C ASN A 162 6.30 -11.18 -14.14
N PRO A 163 6.90 -11.23 -12.94
CA PRO A 163 6.21 -11.77 -11.79
C PRO A 163 5.15 -10.83 -11.22
N MET A 164 4.08 -11.39 -10.70
CA MET A 164 3.22 -10.67 -9.76
C MET A 164 3.89 -10.49 -8.39
N ARG A 165 3.74 -9.30 -7.82
CA ARG A 165 4.30 -8.91 -6.52
C ARG A 165 3.30 -8.10 -5.71
N ILE A 166 3.37 -8.25 -4.39
CA ILE A 166 2.72 -7.33 -3.45
C ILE A 166 3.40 -5.96 -3.61
N MET A 167 2.60 -4.90 -3.71
CA MET A 167 3.10 -3.55 -3.99
C MET A 167 2.54 -2.46 -3.05
N ALA A 168 1.40 -2.72 -2.42
CA ALA A 168 0.81 -1.79 -1.47
C ALA A 168 -0.05 -2.53 -0.44
N ARG A 169 -0.23 -1.89 0.70
CA ARG A 169 -1.15 -2.29 1.76
C ARG A 169 -2.24 -1.23 1.89
N LEU A 170 -3.48 -1.69 2.06
CA LEU A 170 -4.64 -0.84 2.25
C LEU A 170 -5.15 -0.91 3.70
N PRO A 171 -5.72 0.19 4.23
CA PRO A 171 -5.69 1.55 3.69
C PRO A 171 -4.26 2.13 3.61
N PHE A 172 -4.06 3.20 2.80
CA PHE A 172 -2.76 3.86 2.59
C PHE A 172 -2.26 4.66 3.81
N GLY A 173 -2.76 4.42 5.01
CA GLY A 173 -2.33 5.10 6.22
C GLY A 173 -3.19 4.73 7.42
N ASP A 174 -2.63 4.94 8.61
CA ASP A 174 -3.25 4.57 9.87
C ASP A 174 -3.67 5.84 10.63
N ARG A 175 -4.86 5.83 11.25
CA ARG A 175 -5.41 7.01 11.94
C ARG A 175 -4.78 7.28 13.31
N THR A 176 -4.30 6.24 13.98
CA THR A 176 -3.71 6.33 15.33
C THR A 176 -2.51 5.39 15.47
N ARG A 177 -1.55 5.69 16.36
CA ARG A 177 -0.50 4.73 16.76
C ARG A 177 -0.99 3.72 17.80
N THR A 178 -2.18 3.88 18.39
CA THR A 178 -2.70 2.95 19.40
C THR A 178 -3.47 1.79 18.80
N HIS A 179 -4.13 2.01 17.66
CA HIS A 179 -4.70 0.98 16.79
C HIS A 179 -3.86 0.89 15.50
N ILE A 180 -2.62 0.40 15.63
CA ILE A 180 -1.65 0.29 14.51
C ILE A 180 -2.16 -0.62 13.38
N VAL A 181 -3.15 -1.46 13.68
CA VAL A 181 -3.79 -2.35 12.72
C VAL A 181 -5.26 -1.90 12.55
N PRO A 182 -5.60 -1.25 11.43
CA PRO A 182 -6.97 -1.04 10.98
C PRO A 182 -7.78 -2.35 11.04
N ASP A 183 -9.06 -2.22 11.41
CA ASP A 183 -9.98 -3.35 11.57
C ASP A 183 -9.98 -4.30 10.37
N HIS A 184 -9.70 -3.75 9.18
CA HIS A 184 -9.57 -4.50 7.95
C HIS A 184 -8.34 -4.03 7.18
N GLN A 185 -7.68 -4.96 6.50
CA GLN A 185 -6.53 -4.69 5.66
C GLN A 185 -6.67 -5.45 4.34
N ALA A 186 -6.10 -4.88 3.29
CA ALA A 186 -6.00 -5.54 2.00
C ALA A 186 -4.58 -5.37 1.45
N LEU A 187 -4.21 -6.22 0.51
CA LEU A 187 -2.98 -6.08 -0.26
C LEU A 187 -3.30 -5.82 -1.71
N VAL A 188 -2.45 -5.02 -2.35
CA VAL A 188 -2.50 -4.76 -3.78
C VAL A 188 -1.38 -5.55 -4.44
N ILE A 189 -1.73 -6.31 -5.48
CA ILE A 189 -0.82 -7.16 -6.23
C ILE A 189 -0.85 -6.75 -7.70
N ALA A 190 0.31 -6.67 -8.33
CA ALA A 190 0.47 -6.32 -9.74
C ALA A 190 1.75 -6.94 -10.32
N LYS A 191 1.86 -6.94 -11.64
CA LYS A 191 3.10 -7.24 -12.37
C LYS A 191 4.06 -6.05 -12.30
N ILE A 192 4.90 -6.02 -11.27
CA ILE A 192 5.76 -4.87 -10.95
C ILE A 192 7.03 -5.32 -10.22
N LYS A 193 8.08 -4.50 -10.32
CA LYS A 193 9.27 -4.60 -9.47
C LYS A 193 9.02 -3.96 -8.09
N PHE A 194 9.33 -4.69 -7.04
CA PHE A 194 9.31 -4.18 -5.67
C PHE A 194 10.64 -3.48 -5.37
N GLU A 195 10.59 -2.17 -5.18
CA GLU A 195 11.73 -1.28 -4.94
C GLU A 195 11.61 -0.61 -3.58
N SER A 196 12.74 -0.26 -2.96
CA SER A 196 12.72 0.39 -1.65
C SER A 196 12.22 1.83 -1.74
N SER A 197 11.37 2.19 -0.79
CA SER A 197 10.93 3.56 -0.54
C SER A 197 11.66 4.19 0.65
N GLY A 198 12.64 3.50 1.22
CA GLY A 198 13.42 3.90 2.40
C GLY A 198 12.75 3.62 3.75
N ASP A 199 11.48 3.19 3.75
CA ASP A 199 10.73 2.71 4.92
C ASP A 199 9.64 1.77 4.42
N ASP A 200 9.91 0.47 4.49
CA ASP A 200 9.19 -0.57 3.79
C ASP A 200 8.91 -1.76 4.70
N ARG A 201 7.96 -2.58 4.29
CA ARG A 201 7.76 -3.94 4.81
C ARG A 201 7.81 -4.93 3.66
N SER A 202 8.33 -6.11 3.92
CA SER A 202 8.47 -7.16 2.90
C SER A 202 7.72 -8.42 3.31
N PHE A 203 7.22 -9.16 2.32
CA PHE A 203 6.64 -10.48 2.52
C PHE A 203 7.59 -11.55 1.98
N LEU A 204 8.00 -12.46 2.86
CA LEU A 204 8.82 -13.61 2.54
C LEU A 204 7.95 -14.86 2.53
N ALA A 205 8.01 -15.63 1.45
CA ALA A 205 7.40 -16.94 1.39
C ALA A 205 8.47 -18.02 1.57
N LEU A 206 8.20 -18.97 2.46
CA LEU A 206 9.08 -20.10 2.75
C LEU A 206 8.38 -21.41 2.41
N ASP A 207 9.13 -22.34 1.85
CA ASP A 207 8.74 -23.73 1.61
C ASP A 207 9.73 -24.61 2.37
N LEU A 208 9.29 -25.16 3.50
CA LEU A 208 10.16 -25.75 4.52
C LEU A 208 9.68 -27.13 4.93
N ASP A 209 10.58 -27.98 5.42
CA ASP A 209 10.18 -29.23 6.04
C ASP A 209 9.21 -28.99 7.21
N HIS A 210 8.21 -29.87 7.33
CA HIS A 210 7.13 -29.78 8.30
C HIS A 210 7.57 -29.85 9.77
N HIS A 211 8.78 -30.32 10.07
CA HIS A 211 9.34 -30.30 11.42
C HIS A 211 9.89 -28.94 11.84
N ILE A 212 10.11 -28.01 10.90
CA ILE A 212 10.60 -26.66 11.21
C ILE A 212 9.45 -25.85 11.82
N SER A 213 9.59 -25.53 13.11
CA SER A 213 8.55 -24.83 13.85
C SER A 213 8.47 -23.34 13.50
N ARG A 214 7.27 -22.77 13.62
CA ARG A 214 7.02 -21.32 13.51
C ARG A 214 7.90 -20.48 14.43
N ALA A 215 8.13 -20.96 15.66
CA ALA A 215 8.99 -20.28 16.63
C ALA A 215 10.45 -20.22 16.14
N ARG A 216 10.97 -21.34 15.62
CA ARG A 216 12.33 -21.38 15.05
C ARG A 216 12.49 -20.41 13.88
N ILE A 217 11.48 -20.29 13.01
CA ILE A 217 11.50 -19.31 11.90
C ILE A 217 11.60 -17.88 12.44
N ILE A 218 10.75 -17.51 13.41
CA ILE A 218 10.72 -16.17 14.00
C ILE A 218 12.06 -15.84 14.67
N ASP A 219 12.60 -16.76 15.46
CA ASP A 219 13.86 -16.57 16.17
C ASP A 219 15.03 -16.35 15.19
N ARG A 220 15.12 -17.17 14.13
CA ARG A 220 16.16 -17.00 13.11
C ARG A 220 16.02 -15.72 12.30
N CYS A 221 14.79 -15.29 11.99
CA CYS A 221 14.59 -14.02 11.32
C CYS A 221 15.04 -12.84 12.21
N LYS A 222 14.73 -12.89 13.51
CA LYS A 222 15.16 -11.88 14.49
C LYS A 222 16.69 -11.76 14.57
N ASP A 223 17.41 -12.89 14.64
CA ASP A 223 18.88 -12.91 14.68
C ASP A 223 19.53 -12.23 13.46
N MET A 224 18.80 -12.19 12.34
CA MET A 224 19.26 -11.64 11.06
C MET A 224 18.78 -10.20 10.80
N GLY A 225 18.13 -9.56 11.78
CA GLY A 225 17.55 -8.23 11.60
C GLY A 225 16.31 -8.21 10.70
N LEU A 226 15.68 -9.36 10.46
CA LEU A 226 14.40 -9.50 9.78
C LEU A 226 13.29 -9.64 10.84
N ALA A 227 12.97 -8.56 11.53
CA ALA A 227 11.96 -8.59 12.59
C ALA A 227 10.60 -9.02 12.04
N ALA A 228 10.13 -10.20 12.45
CA ALA A 228 8.85 -10.77 12.08
C ALA A 228 7.68 -9.98 12.68
N ARG A 229 6.73 -9.56 11.85
CA ARG A 229 5.48 -8.93 12.29
C ARG A 229 4.32 -9.90 12.36
N SER A 230 4.21 -10.76 11.35
CA SER A 230 3.14 -11.74 11.23
C SER A 230 3.65 -12.96 10.46
N LEU A 231 3.14 -14.15 10.80
CA LEU A 231 3.49 -15.41 10.16
C LEU A 231 2.22 -16.23 9.90
N TYR A 232 2.01 -16.61 8.65
CA TYR A 232 0.90 -17.46 8.19
C TYR A 232 1.45 -18.79 7.72
N SER A 233 0.69 -19.87 7.82
CA SER A 233 1.19 -21.20 7.47
C SER A 233 0.12 -22.05 6.84
N MET A 234 0.50 -22.82 5.83
CA MET A 234 -0.35 -23.78 5.14
C MET A 234 0.41 -25.10 5.09
N ALA A 235 -0.07 -26.09 5.84
CA ALA A 235 0.48 -27.44 5.79
C ALA A 235 -0.08 -28.20 4.59
N HIS A 236 0.77 -28.95 3.89
CA HIS A 236 0.29 -29.91 2.89
C HIS A 236 -0.43 -31.08 3.57
N LYS A 237 -1.62 -31.44 3.07
CA LYS A 237 -2.49 -32.48 3.66
C LYS A 237 -1.89 -33.90 3.73
N MET A 238 -0.73 -34.15 3.11
CA MET A 238 -0.09 -35.48 3.02
C MET A 238 1.32 -35.54 3.64
N GLY A 239 1.62 -34.69 4.63
CA GLY A 239 2.94 -34.71 5.30
C GLY A 239 4.10 -34.19 4.44
N GLY A 240 3.78 -33.40 3.41
CA GLY A 240 4.78 -32.65 2.64
C GLY A 240 5.21 -31.38 3.38
N ASN A 241 6.06 -30.59 2.73
CA ASN A 241 6.54 -29.31 3.24
C ASN A 241 5.39 -28.39 3.72
N THR A 242 5.69 -27.56 4.70
CA THR A 242 4.82 -26.48 5.14
C THR A 242 5.22 -25.19 4.42
N LEU A 243 4.24 -24.54 3.81
CA LEU A 243 4.42 -23.21 3.25
C LEU A 243 4.17 -22.18 4.34
N HIS A 244 5.03 -21.16 4.41
CA HIS A 244 4.90 -20.04 5.33
C HIS A 244 4.91 -18.71 4.59
N LEU A 245 4.13 -17.75 5.06
CA LEU A 245 4.21 -16.35 4.63
C LEU A 245 4.53 -15.48 5.83
N LEU A 246 5.64 -14.75 5.75
CA LEU A 246 6.18 -13.92 6.82
C LEU A 246 6.20 -12.45 6.38
N GLU A 247 5.55 -11.57 7.14
CA GLU A 247 5.74 -10.13 7.02
C GLU A 247 6.94 -9.73 7.90
N VAL A 248 7.90 -9.00 7.33
CA VAL A 248 9.08 -8.50 8.05
C VAL A 248 9.22 -6.98 7.92
N ASP A 249 9.77 -6.35 8.95
CA ASP A 249 10.19 -4.95 8.87
C ASP A 249 11.37 -4.80 7.89
N GLY A 250 11.34 -3.74 7.08
CA GLY A 250 12.38 -3.38 6.14
C GLY A 250 12.18 -3.92 4.72
N TYR A 251 13.02 -3.39 3.82
CA TYR A 251 13.10 -3.84 2.42
C TYR A 251 13.96 -5.10 2.30
N VAL A 252 13.46 -6.08 1.57
CA VAL A 252 14.18 -7.29 1.17
C VAL A 252 14.07 -7.42 -0.35
N ALA A 253 15.21 -7.36 -1.04
CA ALA A 253 15.26 -7.55 -2.49
C ALA A 253 15.03 -9.02 -2.88
N GLN A 254 14.71 -9.28 -4.15
CA GLN A 254 14.49 -10.66 -4.63
C GLN A 254 15.75 -11.53 -4.54
N ASN A 255 16.93 -10.94 -4.71
CA ASN A 255 18.23 -11.60 -4.65
C ASN A 255 18.98 -11.28 -3.34
N ASP A 256 18.26 -10.90 -2.29
CA ASP A 256 18.85 -10.56 -1.01
C ASP A 256 19.50 -11.79 -0.38
N ARG A 257 20.79 -11.68 -0.03
CA ARG A 257 21.56 -12.77 0.58
C ARG A 257 20.90 -13.33 1.85
N ARG A 258 20.17 -12.48 2.59
CA ARG A 258 19.45 -12.89 3.81
C ARG A 258 18.44 -14.01 3.56
N LEU A 259 17.90 -14.15 2.33
CA LEU A 259 16.97 -15.25 2.00
C LEU A 259 17.67 -16.61 2.05
N THR A 260 18.87 -16.72 1.47
CA THR A 260 19.68 -17.95 1.50
C THR A 260 20.28 -18.18 2.88
N ASP A 261 20.77 -17.13 3.55
CA ASP A 261 21.31 -17.25 4.90
C ASP A 261 20.24 -17.74 5.91
N LEU A 262 18.97 -17.38 5.70
CA LEU A 262 17.86 -17.85 6.55
C LEU A 262 17.66 -19.36 6.42
N LEU A 263 17.69 -19.91 5.20
CA LEU A 263 17.59 -21.35 4.96
C LEU A 263 18.76 -22.11 5.61
N ASN A 264 19.98 -21.58 5.48
CA ASN A 264 21.16 -22.15 6.14
C ASN A 264 21.02 -22.16 7.68
N ASN A 265 20.54 -21.06 8.26
CA ASN A 265 20.33 -20.94 9.72
C ASN A 265 19.15 -21.78 10.24
N LEU A 266 18.22 -22.14 9.36
CA LEU A 266 17.17 -23.12 9.62
C LEU A 266 17.66 -24.57 9.46
N GLU A 267 18.92 -24.78 9.05
CA GLU A 267 19.51 -26.09 8.75
C GLU A 267 18.72 -26.84 7.66
N TYR A 268 18.20 -26.08 6.68
CA TYR A 268 17.40 -26.62 5.57
C TYR A 268 17.72 -25.88 4.26
N PRO A 269 18.97 -25.96 3.76
CA PRO A 269 19.42 -25.24 2.56
C PRO A 269 18.69 -25.63 1.27
N GLU A 270 18.07 -26.80 1.22
CA GLU A 270 17.23 -27.30 0.13
C GLU A 270 15.82 -26.68 0.10
N GLY A 271 15.43 -25.96 1.15
CA GLY A 271 14.17 -25.24 1.21
C GLY A 271 14.12 -24.09 0.20
N ARG A 272 12.94 -23.46 0.09
CA ARG A 272 12.75 -22.28 -0.77
C ARG A 272 12.42 -21.06 0.08
N CYS A 273 13.07 -19.93 -0.18
CA CYS A 273 12.77 -18.65 0.46
C CYS A 273 12.74 -17.55 -0.61
N LEU A 274 11.60 -16.90 -0.78
CA LEU A 274 11.35 -15.92 -1.85
C LEU A 274 10.78 -14.63 -1.27
N CYS A 275 11.22 -13.48 -1.78
CA CYS A 275 10.51 -12.23 -1.55
C CYS A 275 9.32 -12.11 -2.52
N LEU A 276 8.10 -12.09 -2.00
CA LEU A 276 6.87 -11.92 -2.78
C LEU A 276 6.51 -10.45 -3.03
N GLY A 277 7.43 -9.53 -2.73
CA GLY A 277 7.22 -8.10 -2.75
C GLY A 277 6.94 -7.55 -1.36
N GLY A 278 6.32 -6.38 -1.31
CA GLY A 278 6.14 -5.64 -0.08
C GLY A 278 5.43 -4.33 -0.30
N TYR A 279 5.46 -3.46 0.69
CA TYR A 279 4.80 -2.17 0.61
C TYR A 279 5.53 -1.12 1.44
N PRO A 280 5.49 0.16 1.01
CA PRO A 280 5.94 1.27 1.85
C PRO A 280 5.16 1.33 3.15
N THR A 281 5.83 1.52 4.29
CA THR A 281 5.17 1.63 5.59
C THR A 281 4.10 2.74 5.55
N PRO A 282 2.83 2.43 5.90
CA PRO A 282 1.76 3.41 5.85
C PRO A 282 2.05 4.60 6.77
N PRO A 283 1.85 5.85 6.32
CA PRO A 283 1.95 7.01 7.18
C PRO A 283 0.90 6.96 8.30
N VAL A 284 1.29 7.45 9.48
CA VAL A 284 0.36 7.68 10.59
C VAL A 284 -0.09 9.13 10.58
N TYR A 285 -1.41 9.35 10.62
CA TYR A 285 -2.02 10.68 10.48
C TYR A 285 -2.23 11.43 11.80
N GLU A 286 -1.63 10.98 12.91
CA GLU A 286 -1.80 11.57 14.23
C GLU A 286 -1.62 13.09 14.20
N ASP A 287 -2.76 13.78 14.35
CA ASP A 287 -2.89 15.15 14.82
C ASP A 287 -4.31 15.33 15.35
N LYS A 288 -4.43 15.98 16.51
CA LYS A 288 -5.72 16.46 17.01
C LYS A 288 -6.24 17.46 15.99
N VAL A 289 -7.47 17.25 15.50
CA VAL A 289 -8.28 18.22 14.77
C VAL A 289 -7.94 19.64 15.21
N GLY A 290 -7.77 20.56 14.25
CA GLY A 290 -7.37 21.97 14.40
C GLY A 290 -8.19 22.83 15.36
N LYS A 291 -8.35 22.41 16.61
CA LYS A 291 -8.95 23.18 17.70
C LYS A 291 -8.06 24.33 18.12
N SER A 292 -6.73 24.19 18.08
CA SER A 292 -5.83 25.27 18.52
C SER A 292 -5.94 26.52 17.65
N ALA A 293 -6.16 26.39 16.35
CA ALA A 293 -6.33 27.52 15.45
C ALA A 293 -7.70 28.20 15.60
N LEU A 294 -8.78 27.41 15.72
CA LEU A 294 -10.14 27.94 15.94
C LEU A 294 -10.31 28.58 17.32
N GLU A 295 -9.66 28.05 18.36
CA GLU A 295 -9.68 28.63 19.71
C GLU A 295 -8.85 29.93 19.80
N SER A 296 -7.80 30.07 18.99
CA SER A 296 -7.00 31.31 18.92
C SER A 296 -7.68 32.46 18.15
N ALA A 297 -8.72 32.16 17.36
CA ALA A 297 -9.47 33.12 16.56
C ALA A 297 -10.78 33.60 17.23
N ALA A 298 -11.15 33.06 18.39
CA ALA A 298 -12.31 33.51 19.14
C ALA A 298 -12.01 34.87 19.81
N PRO A 299 -12.82 35.93 19.57
CA PRO A 299 -12.60 37.20 20.25
C PRO A 299 -12.78 37.00 21.75
N MET A 300 -11.79 37.42 22.55
CA MET A 300 -11.90 37.50 24.00
C MET A 300 -13.12 38.36 24.35
N VAL A 301 -14.23 37.72 24.68
CA VAL A 301 -15.38 38.38 25.28
C VAL A 301 -14.89 38.91 26.63
N LYS A 302 -14.58 40.20 26.67
CA LYS A 302 -14.35 40.92 27.92
C LYS A 302 -15.63 40.78 28.74
N LYS A 303 -15.58 39.97 29.80
CA LYS A 303 -16.56 40.06 30.88
C LYS A 303 -16.35 41.43 31.53
N SER A 304 -17.20 42.38 31.18
CA SER A 304 -17.41 43.59 31.96
C SER A 304 -18.06 43.21 33.29
N ALA A 305 -17.53 43.82 34.36
CA ALA A 305 -17.94 43.67 35.75
C ALA A 305 -19.41 44.02 36.00
#